data_AF-A0A930VIY1-F1
#
_entry.id   AF-A0A930VIY1-F1
#
_cell.length_a   1.000
_cell.length_b   1.000
_cell.length_c   1.000
_cell.angle_alpha   90.00
_cell.angle_beta   90.00
_cell.angle_gamma   90.00
#
_symmetry.space_group_name_H-M   'P 1'
#
loop_
_entity.id
_entity.type
_entity.pdbx_description
1 polymer ?
#
loop_
_entity_poly.entity_id
_entity_poly.type
_entity_poly.pdbx_seq_one_letter_code
_entity_poly.pdbx_strand_id
1 'polypeptide(L)'
;MKNAEVGAVSTYGKKVTFAANEKKNILMQWRVGAAKPTKLANLTAYETTKNPDKAQEYGFVAPTADCAAQWPVKQAGPPTYTGIVDSHPYSTYTTADGVYVGEAGGNSILWVGNDGKVKTVAILPPTEVTVTQAAADEFHAPACVGPQYRLEPVPTDVELGPDGWLYVSSLPGGPEDDSLGMNGRVYKVNPKSGKVKLVASGFLGTVDLAVARNGDIYVAQLFAGMISKIKAGSDKAKDFMPAALPGAVEWTKDALYITTNGVPTGKTPKGKVMRFPW
;
A
#
# COMPACT_ATOMS: atom_id res chain seq x y z
N MET A 1 7.16 -22.26 10.03
CA MET A 1 6.08 -21.28 10.21
C MET A 1 4.78 -22.04 10.02
N LYS A 2 4.04 -22.29 11.09
CA LYS A 2 2.67 -22.85 11.03
C LYS A 2 1.73 -21.69 11.36
N ASN A 3 0.75 -21.43 10.50
CA ASN A 3 -0.23 -20.34 10.64
C ASN A 3 0.36 -18.91 10.56
N ALA A 4 1.49 -18.73 9.86
CA ALA A 4 2.00 -17.41 9.53
C ALA A 4 1.42 -16.96 8.19
N GLU A 5 0.98 -15.71 8.09
CA GLU A 5 0.82 -15.09 6.78
C GLU A 5 2.22 -14.90 6.17
N VAL A 6 2.36 -15.20 4.89
CA VAL A 6 3.56 -14.94 4.11
C VAL A 6 3.15 -14.10 2.91
N GLY A 7 3.73 -12.92 2.80
CA GLY A 7 3.39 -11.93 1.77
C GLY A 7 4.60 -11.10 1.37
N ALA A 8 4.34 -9.98 0.68
CA ALA A 8 5.36 -8.99 0.32
C ALA A 8 6.57 -9.59 -0.42
N VAL A 9 6.34 -10.52 -1.35
CA VAL A 9 7.40 -11.30 -1.99
C VAL A 9 8.05 -10.49 -3.10
N SER A 10 9.38 -10.38 -3.09
CA SER A 10 10.16 -9.87 -4.23
C SER A 10 11.47 -10.62 -4.42
N THR A 11 12.10 -10.45 -5.57
CA THR A 11 13.34 -11.16 -5.90
C THR A 11 14.41 -10.25 -6.46
N TYR A 12 15.68 -10.59 -6.20
CA TYR A 12 16.84 -9.96 -6.85
C TYR A 12 17.95 -11.00 -7.03
N GLY A 13 18.21 -11.38 -8.28
CA GLY A 13 19.14 -12.46 -8.59
C GLY A 13 18.71 -13.77 -7.92
N LYS A 14 19.52 -14.27 -6.97
CA LYS A 14 19.20 -15.48 -6.18
C LYS A 14 18.57 -15.17 -4.81
N LYS A 15 18.26 -13.91 -4.51
CA LYS A 15 17.58 -13.51 -3.27
C LYS A 15 16.07 -13.53 -3.49
N VAL A 16 15.36 -14.16 -2.57
CA VAL A 16 13.91 -14.04 -2.40
C VAL A 16 13.69 -13.36 -1.05
N THR A 17 13.00 -12.24 -1.04
CA THR A 17 12.60 -11.52 0.17
C THR A 17 11.10 -11.68 0.34
N PHE A 18 10.64 -11.81 1.58
CA PHE A 18 9.22 -11.87 1.91
C PHE A 18 8.99 -11.44 3.36
N ALA A 19 7.79 -10.97 3.67
CA ALA A 19 7.34 -10.75 5.03
C ALA A 19 6.67 -12.01 5.59
N ALA A 20 6.89 -12.28 6.87
CA ALA A 20 6.16 -13.29 7.61
C ALA A 20 5.51 -12.66 8.84
N ASN A 21 4.18 -12.78 8.95
CA ASN A 21 3.40 -12.30 10.07
C ASN A 21 2.99 -13.51 10.94
N GLU A 22 3.61 -13.62 12.11
CA GLU A 22 3.17 -14.53 13.19
C GLU A 22 2.69 -13.70 14.39
N LYS A 23 3.55 -13.52 15.41
CA LYS A 23 3.32 -12.57 16.53
C LYS A 23 3.94 -11.19 16.25
N LYS A 24 4.73 -11.11 15.20
CA LYS A 24 5.55 -9.97 14.77
C LYS A 24 5.69 -10.05 13.26
N ASN A 25 5.84 -8.90 12.63
CA ASN A 25 6.17 -8.76 11.24
C ASN A 25 7.68 -8.81 11.07
N ILE A 26 8.14 -9.92 10.49
CA ILE A 26 9.55 -10.18 10.26
C ILE A 26 9.81 -10.16 8.77
N LEU A 27 10.77 -9.33 8.35
CA LEU A 27 11.30 -9.38 7.00
C LEU A 27 12.31 -10.52 6.91
N MET A 28 12.07 -11.46 6.01
CA MET A 28 12.86 -12.65 5.80
C MET A 28 13.55 -12.59 4.44
N GLN A 29 14.73 -13.20 4.35
CA GLN A 29 15.45 -13.37 3.09
C GLN A 29 15.88 -14.82 2.93
N TRP A 30 15.70 -15.36 1.74
CA TRP A 30 16.15 -16.68 1.34
C TRP A 30 17.06 -16.56 0.12
N ARG A 31 18.23 -17.17 0.20
CA ARG A 31 19.07 -17.39 -0.98
C ARG A 31 18.66 -18.71 -1.61
N VAL A 32 18.25 -18.71 -2.88
CA VAL A 32 17.86 -19.91 -3.61
C VAL A 32 18.97 -20.97 -3.51
N GLY A 33 18.61 -22.16 -3.05
CA GLY A 33 19.53 -23.28 -2.77
C GLY A 33 20.05 -23.36 -1.34
N ALA A 34 19.77 -22.38 -0.48
CA ALA A 34 20.07 -22.47 0.95
C ALA A 34 19.01 -23.31 1.68
N ALA A 35 19.40 -23.94 2.80
CA ALA A 35 18.52 -24.85 3.54
C ALA A 35 17.26 -24.18 4.12
N LYS A 36 17.32 -22.90 4.49
CA LYS A 36 16.21 -22.15 5.09
C LYS A 36 16.35 -20.65 4.89
N PRO A 37 15.24 -19.88 4.96
CA PRO A 37 15.28 -18.42 5.04
C PRO A 37 15.92 -17.94 6.36
N THR A 38 16.49 -16.75 6.34
CA THR A 38 17.04 -16.03 7.48
C THR A 38 16.27 -14.74 7.73
N LYS A 39 16.13 -14.37 9.00
CA LYS A 39 15.58 -13.06 9.38
C LYS A 39 16.53 -11.94 8.95
N LEU A 40 15.99 -10.95 8.24
CA LEU A 40 16.69 -9.71 7.89
C LEU A 40 16.37 -8.59 8.88
N ALA A 41 15.10 -8.35 9.19
CA ALA A 41 14.69 -7.30 10.11
C ALA A 41 13.39 -7.63 10.88
N ASN A 42 13.17 -6.94 11.99
CA ASN A 42 11.92 -6.99 12.76
C ASN A 42 11.21 -5.64 12.61
N LEU A 43 10.18 -5.60 11.76
CA LEU A 43 9.50 -4.37 11.40
C LEU A 43 8.54 -3.91 12.50
N THR A 44 7.88 -4.84 13.19
CA THR A 44 7.10 -4.51 14.40
C THR A 44 7.95 -3.82 15.46
N ALA A 45 9.19 -4.26 15.70
CA ALA A 45 10.06 -3.61 16.69
C ALA A 45 10.51 -2.22 16.23
N TYR A 46 10.73 -2.02 14.92
CA TYR A 46 11.02 -0.69 14.38
C TYR A 46 9.85 0.24 14.60
N GLU A 47 8.65 -0.20 14.25
CA GLU A 47 7.40 0.52 14.40
C GLU A 47 7.12 0.91 15.85
N THR A 48 7.18 -0.05 16.78
CA THR A 48 7.01 0.20 18.22
C THR A 48 8.00 1.25 18.77
N THR A 49 9.21 1.31 18.21
CA THR A 49 10.27 2.21 18.71
C THR A 49 10.22 3.59 18.05
N LYS A 50 9.92 3.64 16.75
CA LYS A 50 10.02 4.86 15.96
C LYS A 50 8.68 5.53 15.74
N ASN A 51 7.65 4.73 15.46
CA ASN A 51 6.34 5.13 14.96
C ASN A 51 6.50 6.25 13.93
N PRO A 52 6.87 5.91 12.68
CA PRO A 52 7.24 6.88 11.66
C PRO A 52 6.21 7.98 11.47
N ASP A 53 4.92 7.64 11.49
CA ASP A 53 3.82 8.52 11.17
C ASP A 53 3.09 9.10 12.41
N LYS A 54 3.60 8.90 13.63
CA LYS A 54 3.03 9.46 14.89
C LYS A 54 2.68 10.95 14.90
N ALA A 55 3.24 11.72 13.97
CA ALA A 55 3.00 13.16 13.84
C ALA A 55 1.94 13.50 12.79
N GLN A 56 1.49 12.52 11.99
CA GLN A 56 0.39 12.67 11.05
C GLN A 56 -0.92 12.66 11.81
N GLU A 57 -1.84 13.54 11.40
CA GLU A 57 -3.20 13.60 11.92
C GLU A 57 -4.16 12.93 10.93
N TYR A 58 -5.01 12.06 11.47
CA TYR A 58 -6.09 11.37 10.77
C TYR A 58 -7.43 11.68 11.44
N GLY A 59 -8.53 11.37 10.76
CA GLY A 59 -9.88 11.71 11.22
C GLY A 59 -10.44 12.99 10.60
N PHE A 60 -11.48 13.53 11.23
CA PHE A 60 -12.13 14.77 10.78
C PHE A 60 -11.20 15.98 10.92
N VAL A 61 -11.29 16.91 9.97
CA VAL A 61 -10.44 18.11 9.99
C VAL A 61 -11.03 19.15 10.95
N ALA A 62 -10.34 19.34 12.08
CA ALA A 62 -10.60 20.40 13.06
C ALA A 62 -12.07 20.51 13.54
N PRO A 63 -12.70 19.41 14.03
CA PRO A 63 -14.01 19.52 14.66
C PRO A 63 -13.93 20.39 15.92
N THR A 64 -14.99 21.15 16.20
CA THR A 64 -15.06 21.90 17.46
C THR A 64 -15.10 20.94 18.65
N ALA A 65 -14.65 21.40 19.82
CA ALA A 65 -14.66 20.58 21.04
C ALA A 65 -16.07 20.06 21.39
N ASP A 66 -17.08 20.92 21.26
CA ASP A 66 -18.49 20.57 21.50
C ASP A 66 -19.00 19.51 20.51
N CYS A 67 -18.48 19.52 19.29
CA CYS A 67 -18.83 18.52 18.29
C CYS A 67 -18.12 17.18 18.53
N ALA A 68 -16.82 17.23 18.82
CA ALA A 68 -16.04 16.05 19.16
C ALA A 68 -16.62 15.33 20.40
N ALA A 69 -17.20 16.06 21.36
CA ALA A 69 -17.88 15.49 22.53
C ALA A 69 -19.15 14.69 22.20
N GLN A 70 -19.78 14.94 21.05
CA GLN A 70 -20.97 14.21 20.57
C GLN A 70 -20.59 12.95 19.76
N TRP A 71 -19.32 12.79 19.41
CA TRP A 71 -18.84 11.71 18.57
C TRP A 71 -19.01 10.33 19.25
N PRO A 72 -19.47 9.29 18.55
CA PRO A 72 -19.64 7.94 19.10
C PRO A 72 -18.29 7.21 19.24
N VAL A 73 -17.42 7.70 20.14
CA VAL A 73 -16.03 7.22 20.30
C VAL A 73 -15.94 5.70 20.53
N LYS A 74 -16.91 5.10 21.22
CA LYS A 74 -16.91 3.66 21.52
C LYS A 74 -17.15 2.79 20.29
N GLN A 75 -17.84 3.32 19.28
CA GLN A 75 -18.23 2.61 18.08
C GLN A 75 -17.28 2.90 16.93
N ALA A 76 -16.88 4.16 16.76
CA ALA A 76 -16.16 4.64 15.59
C ALA A 76 -14.70 5.06 15.88
N GLY A 77 -14.20 4.86 17.10
CA GLY A 77 -12.91 5.39 17.52
C GLY A 77 -12.95 6.91 17.72
N PRO A 78 -11.81 7.57 18.03
CA PRO A 78 -11.79 9.02 18.21
C PRO A 78 -12.08 9.77 16.90
N PRO A 79 -12.74 10.95 16.94
CA PRO A 79 -13.05 11.73 15.73
C PRO A 79 -11.79 12.26 15.04
N THR A 80 -10.70 12.41 15.79
CA THR A 80 -9.37 12.82 15.34
C THR A 80 -8.32 12.05 16.12
N TYR A 81 -7.25 11.62 15.47
CA TYR A 81 -6.13 10.93 16.13
C TYR A 81 -4.84 11.12 15.34
N THR A 82 -3.74 10.62 15.89
CA THR A 82 -2.44 10.59 15.21
C THR A 82 -2.00 9.17 14.93
N GLY A 83 -1.03 8.98 14.02
CA GLY A 83 -0.45 7.67 13.67
C GLY A 83 -0.19 6.78 14.88
N ILE A 84 -0.84 5.62 14.87
CA ILE A 84 -0.73 4.61 15.94
C ILE A 84 0.41 3.65 15.65
N VAL A 85 0.81 2.87 16.65
CA VAL A 85 1.80 1.80 16.44
C VAL A 85 1.10 0.64 15.73
N ASP A 86 1.24 0.57 14.41
CA ASP A 86 0.78 -0.55 13.60
C ASP A 86 1.78 -0.91 12.50
N SER A 87 1.98 -2.21 12.32
CA SER A 87 2.90 -2.74 11.31
C SER A 87 2.19 -3.81 10.52
N HIS A 88 2.28 -3.69 9.20
CA HIS A 88 1.86 -4.67 8.23
C HIS A 88 2.66 -4.49 6.93
N PRO A 89 3.86 -5.09 6.79
CA PRO A 89 4.63 -5.03 5.54
C PRO A 89 3.89 -5.78 4.43
N TYR A 90 3.33 -5.03 3.48
CA TYR A 90 2.47 -5.59 2.45
C TYR A 90 3.25 -5.93 1.16
N SER A 91 4.23 -5.10 0.81
CA SER A 91 5.03 -5.23 -0.41
C SER A 91 6.52 -5.01 -0.16
N THR A 92 7.37 -5.58 -1.03
CA THR A 92 8.81 -5.31 -1.00
C THR A 92 9.36 -5.13 -2.40
N TYR A 93 10.44 -4.34 -2.51
CA TYR A 93 11.29 -4.29 -3.70
C TYR A 93 12.73 -4.59 -3.31
N THR A 94 13.23 -5.75 -3.70
CA THR A 94 14.60 -6.19 -3.37
C THR A 94 15.61 -5.65 -4.38
N THR A 95 16.70 -5.08 -3.88
CA THR A 95 17.84 -4.58 -4.66
C THR A 95 19.12 -5.33 -4.29
N ALA A 96 20.24 -4.95 -4.91
CA ALA A 96 21.56 -5.43 -4.49
C ALA A 96 21.86 -5.08 -3.03
N ASP A 97 21.53 -3.85 -2.61
CA ASP A 97 22.01 -3.21 -1.38
C ASP A 97 21.05 -3.34 -0.19
N GLY A 98 19.81 -3.73 -0.45
CA GLY A 98 18.77 -3.84 0.56
C GLY A 98 17.38 -3.97 -0.05
N VAL A 99 16.37 -3.66 0.75
CA VAL A 99 14.96 -3.90 0.44
C VAL A 99 14.16 -2.64 0.75
N TYR A 100 13.37 -2.16 -0.20
CA TYR A 100 12.29 -1.21 0.10
C TYR A 100 11.05 -1.98 0.52
N VAL A 101 10.30 -1.43 1.47
CA VAL A 101 9.08 -2.06 2.02
C VAL A 101 7.94 -1.07 1.95
N GLY A 102 6.82 -1.46 1.35
CA GLY A 102 5.54 -0.80 1.55
C GLY A 102 4.95 -1.26 2.87
N GLU A 103 5.01 -0.41 3.89
CA GLU A 103 4.50 -0.69 5.22
C GLU A 103 3.06 -0.18 5.31
N ALA A 104 2.10 -1.08 5.10
CA ALA A 104 0.68 -0.75 5.05
C ALA A 104 0.18 -0.20 6.38
N GLY A 105 0.46 -0.90 7.49
CA GLY A 105 0.02 -0.50 8.84
C GLY A 105 0.69 0.79 9.35
N GLY A 106 1.94 1.04 8.96
CA GLY A 106 2.69 2.23 9.37
C GLY A 106 2.69 3.35 8.34
N ASN A 107 1.80 3.28 7.35
CA ASN A 107 1.56 4.28 6.30
C ASN A 107 2.82 4.84 5.59
N SER A 108 3.88 4.04 5.51
CA SER A 108 5.23 4.53 5.17
C SER A 108 6.00 3.61 4.24
N ILE A 109 7.05 4.16 3.64
CA ILE A 109 8.03 3.40 2.87
C ILE A 109 9.28 3.26 3.72
N LEU A 110 9.70 2.03 3.95
CA LEU A 110 10.91 1.71 4.70
C LEU A 110 12.02 1.25 3.77
N TRP A 111 13.26 1.39 4.23
CA TRP A 111 14.43 0.75 3.67
C TRP A 111 15.08 -0.14 4.71
N VAL A 112 15.39 -1.37 4.33
CA VAL A 112 16.13 -2.34 5.13
C VAL A 112 17.43 -2.67 4.43
N GLY A 113 18.56 -2.29 5.03
CA GLY A 113 19.88 -2.64 4.51
C GLY A 113 20.15 -4.15 4.60
N ASN A 114 21.10 -4.66 3.81
CA ASN A 114 21.55 -6.06 3.94
C ASN A 114 22.12 -6.39 5.34
N ASP A 115 22.44 -5.39 6.17
CA ASP A 115 22.85 -5.52 7.57
C ASP A 115 21.66 -5.54 8.55
N GLY A 116 20.43 -5.49 8.05
CA GLY A 116 19.19 -5.50 8.83
C GLY A 116 18.82 -4.15 9.44
N LYS A 117 19.58 -3.07 9.19
CA LYS A 117 19.21 -1.72 9.66
C LYS A 117 18.00 -1.21 8.90
N VAL A 118 16.99 -0.80 9.65
CA VAL A 118 15.74 -0.23 9.14
C VAL A 118 15.78 1.29 9.23
N LYS A 119 15.33 1.98 8.17
CA LYS A 119 15.10 3.43 8.15
C LYS A 119 13.79 3.75 7.43
N THR A 120 13.07 4.75 7.89
CA THR A 120 11.97 5.36 7.12
C THR A 120 12.55 6.15 5.95
N VAL A 121 12.06 5.88 4.75
CA VAL A 121 12.36 6.63 3.52
C VAL A 121 11.39 7.79 3.36
N ALA A 122 10.10 7.51 3.52
CA ALA A 122 9.03 8.51 3.43
C ALA A 122 7.80 8.05 4.21
N ILE A 123 6.97 9.00 4.60
CA ILE A 123 5.62 8.78 5.13
C ILE A 123 4.67 9.27 4.03
N LEU A 124 3.66 8.48 3.67
CA LEU A 124 2.68 8.93 2.69
C LEU A 124 1.78 10.01 3.32
N PRO A 125 1.34 11.01 2.54
CA PRO A 125 0.44 12.03 3.06
C PRO A 125 -0.97 11.45 3.29
N PRO A 126 -1.72 11.93 4.31
CA PRO A 126 -3.10 11.55 4.52
C PRO A 126 -3.95 11.71 3.26
N THR A 127 -4.88 10.79 3.07
CA THR A 127 -5.85 10.83 2.00
C THR A 127 -7.00 11.73 2.42
N GLU A 128 -7.01 12.96 1.92
CA GLU A 128 -8.14 13.88 2.13
C GLU A 128 -9.34 13.47 1.29
N VAL A 129 -10.50 13.34 1.94
CA VAL A 129 -11.78 13.02 1.33
C VAL A 129 -12.89 13.92 1.87
N THR A 130 -13.93 14.10 1.04
CA THR A 130 -15.17 14.76 1.46
C THR A 130 -16.21 13.67 1.75
N VAL A 131 -16.53 13.50 3.04
CA VAL A 131 -17.56 12.60 3.52
C VAL A 131 -18.92 13.15 3.12
N THR A 132 -19.72 12.33 2.44
CA THR A 132 -21.10 12.67 2.08
C THR A 132 -22.01 12.59 3.31
N GLN A 133 -23.16 13.27 3.28
CA GLN A 133 -24.13 13.15 4.38
C GLN A 133 -24.57 11.70 4.60
N ALA A 134 -24.77 10.93 3.54
CA ALA A 134 -25.14 9.52 3.63
C ALA A 134 -24.07 8.68 4.36
N ALA A 135 -22.78 8.88 4.02
CA ALA A 135 -21.70 8.21 4.73
C ALA A 135 -21.57 8.69 6.19
N ALA A 136 -21.76 9.98 6.44
CA ALA A 136 -21.76 10.54 7.79
C ALA A 136 -22.87 9.91 8.66
N ASP A 137 -24.07 9.71 8.10
CA ASP A 137 -25.20 9.10 8.80
C ASP A 137 -24.95 7.62 9.16
N GLU A 138 -24.25 6.87 8.29
CA GLU A 138 -23.85 5.48 8.53
C GLU A 138 -22.92 5.34 9.75
N PHE A 139 -21.99 6.29 9.91
CA PHE A 139 -21.10 6.34 11.07
C PHE A 139 -21.71 7.03 12.30
N HIS A 140 -22.98 7.43 12.23
CA HIS A 140 -23.66 8.24 13.25
C HIS A 140 -22.88 9.51 13.62
N ALA A 141 -22.27 10.14 12.61
CA ALA A 141 -21.48 11.34 12.78
C ALA A 141 -22.38 12.53 13.15
N PRO A 142 -22.03 13.34 14.17
CA PRO A 142 -22.73 14.58 14.47
C PRO A 142 -22.66 15.54 13.28
N ALA A 143 -23.77 16.21 12.94
CA ALA A 143 -23.85 17.14 11.80
C ALA A 143 -22.83 18.29 11.85
N CYS A 144 -22.27 18.59 13.03
CA CYS A 144 -21.30 19.65 13.25
C CYS A 144 -19.84 19.28 12.88
N VAL A 145 -19.54 18.01 12.57
CA VAL A 145 -18.14 17.54 12.45
C VAL A 145 -17.47 18.01 11.15
N GLY A 146 -18.27 18.55 10.23
CA GLY A 146 -17.82 18.99 8.91
C GLY A 146 -17.57 17.81 7.96
N PRO A 147 -17.44 18.07 6.66
CA PRO A 147 -17.36 16.99 5.68
C PRO A 147 -15.94 16.51 5.40
N GLN A 148 -14.90 17.20 5.89
CA GLN A 148 -13.51 16.87 5.53
C GLN A 148 -12.92 15.83 6.47
N TYR A 149 -12.38 14.75 5.91
CA TYR A 149 -11.77 13.64 6.65
C TYR A 149 -10.41 13.26 6.03
N ARG A 150 -9.46 12.93 6.89
CA ARG A 150 -8.12 12.44 6.54
C ARG A 150 -8.03 10.94 6.82
N LEU A 151 -8.05 10.13 5.76
CA LEU A 151 -7.84 8.69 5.83
C LEU A 151 -6.34 8.36 5.87
N GLU A 152 -6.03 7.20 6.44
CA GLU A 152 -4.68 6.64 6.51
C GLU A 152 -4.23 6.06 5.16
N PRO A 153 -3.21 6.59 4.48
CA PRO A 153 -2.78 5.99 3.21
C PRO A 153 -2.15 4.62 3.48
N VAL A 154 -2.55 3.60 2.72
CA VAL A 154 -2.10 2.22 2.93
C VAL A 154 -1.21 1.81 1.76
N PRO A 155 0.13 1.91 1.85
CA PRO A 155 1.04 1.42 0.82
C PRO A 155 0.79 -0.07 0.53
N THR A 156 0.49 -0.39 -0.72
CA THR A 156 0.20 -1.77 -1.16
C THR A 156 1.22 -2.31 -2.14
N ASP A 157 2.02 -1.46 -2.77
CA ASP A 157 3.14 -1.90 -3.60
C ASP A 157 4.23 -0.83 -3.68
N VAL A 158 5.46 -1.25 -3.97
CA VAL A 158 6.60 -0.37 -4.17
C VAL A 158 7.50 -0.91 -5.27
N GLU A 159 7.74 -0.12 -6.31
CA GLU A 159 8.56 -0.50 -7.46
C GLU A 159 9.58 0.58 -7.81
N LEU A 160 10.78 0.20 -8.24
CA LEU A 160 11.78 1.17 -8.70
C LEU A 160 11.60 1.49 -10.18
N GLY A 161 11.27 2.75 -10.48
CA GLY A 161 11.16 3.22 -11.85
C GLY A 161 12.51 3.51 -12.53
N PRO A 162 12.52 3.63 -13.87
CA PRO A 162 13.73 3.91 -14.64
C PRO A 162 14.33 5.31 -14.39
N ASP A 163 13.57 6.21 -13.77
CA ASP A 163 14.00 7.55 -13.34
C ASP A 163 14.65 7.56 -11.94
N GLY A 164 14.77 6.39 -11.30
CA GLY A 164 15.35 6.23 -9.97
C GLY A 164 14.43 6.66 -8.81
N TRP A 165 13.15 6.94 -9.09
CA TRP A 165 12.13 7.12 -8.07
C TRP A 165 11.44 5.80 -7.78
N LEU A 166 10.98 5.63 -6.54
CA LEU A 166 10.06 4.55 -6.20
C LEU A 166 8.66 4.97 -6.63
N TYR A 167 7.87 4.04 -7.15
CA TYR A 167 6.46 4.20 -7.44
C TYR A 167 5.68 3.34 -6.45
N VAL A 168 4.63 3.91 -5.87
CA VAL A 168 3.93 3.30 -4.73
C VAL A 168 2.44 3.33 -4.99
N SER A 169 1.78 2.17 -5.00
CA SER A 169 0.32 2.13 -4.93
C SER A 169 -0.13 2.30 -3.49
N SER A 170 -1.28 2.94 -3.31
CA SER A 170 -1.89 3.13 -2.00
C SER A 170 -3.39 2.90 -2.08
N LEU A 171 -3.89 2.05 -1.18
CA LEU A 171 -5.30 2.05 -0.80
C LEU A 171 -5.60 3.32 0.04
N PRO A 172 -6.87 3.73 0.14
CA PRO A 172 -7.22 4.98 0.78
C PRO A 172 -7.19 4.99 2.31
N GLY A 173 -7.31 3.83 2.98
CA GLY A 173 -7.44 3.71 4.45
C GLY A 173 -8.85 3.86 5.01
N GLY A 174 -9.85 3.83 4.12
CA GLY A 174 -11.28 3.81 4.44
C GLY A 174 -11.98 2.82 3.52
N PRO A 175 -13.31 2.94 3.31
CA PRO A 175 -14.02 2.12 2.35
C PRO A 175 -13.26 1.99 1.03
N GLU A 176 -13.05 0.74 0.61
CA GLU A 176 -12.32 0.43 -0.63
C GLU A 176 -13.26 0.34 -1.85
N ASP A 177 -14.56 0.56 -1.62
CA ASP A 177 -15.58 0.80 -2.63
C ASP A 177 -15.68 2.32 -2.97
N ASP A 178 -16.68 2.69 -3.79
CA ASP A 178 -16.87 4.05 -4.26
C ASP A 178 -17.74 4.91 -3.32
N SER A 179 -18.07 4.43 -2.12
CA SER A 179 -18.93 5.14 -1.16
C SER A 179 -18.37 6.50 -0.72
N LEU A 180 -17.04 6.63 -0.64
CA LEU A 180 -16.33 7.90 -0.43
C LEU A 180 -15.62 8.40 -1.70
N GLY A 181 -15.92 7.79 -2.84
CA GLY A 181 -15.24 7.98 -4.12
C GLY A 181 -14.02 7.07 -4.31
N MET A 182 -13.50 7.05 -5.54
CA MET A 182 -12.34 6.26 -5.93
C MET A 182 -11.04 6.87 -5.37
N ASN A 183 -10.71 6.55 -4.12
CA ASN A 183 -9.61 7.18 -3.39
C ASN A 183 -8.29 6.39 -3.45
N GLY A 184 -8.20 5.35 -4.27
CA GLY A 184 -6.92 4.72 -4.55
C GLY A 184 -5.96 5.69 -5.25
N ARG A 185 -4.66 5.58 -4.96
CA ARG A 185 -3.62 6.52 -5.41
C ARG A 185 -2.36 5.80 -5.86
N VAL A 186 -1.64 6.46 -6.77
CA VAL A 186 -0.25 6.12 -7.11
C VAL A 186 0.63 7.32 -6.77
N TYR A 187 1.64 7.10 -5.95
CA TYR A 187 2.67 8.08 -5.62
C TYR A 187 3.98 7.74 -6.29
N LYS A 188 4.88 8.72 -6.32
CA LYS A 188 6.30 8.47 -6.46
C LYS A 188 7.09 9.09 -5.31
N VAL A 189 8.10 8.35 -4.83
CA VAL A 189 8.93 8.69 -3.68
C VAL A 189 10.38 8.75 -4.12
N ASN A 190 11.06 9.86 -3.81
CA ASN A 190 12.48 9.97 -4.06
C ASN A 190 13.26 9.24 -2.95
N PRO A 191 14.00 8.15 -3.25
CA PRO A 191 14.62 7.32 -2.22
C PRO A 191 15.76 8.02 -1.44
N LYS A 192 16.28 9.14 -1.96
CA LYS A 192 17.38 9.90 -1.32
C LYS A 192 16.86 11.00 -0.39
N SER A 193 15.82 11.71 -0.81
CA SER A 193 15.29 12.88 -0.10
C SER A 193 14.00 12.60 0.68
N GLY A 194 13.35 11.46 0.45
CA GLY A 194 12.04 11.14 1.03
C GLY A 194 10.88 11.94 0.41
N LYS A 195 11.12 12.74 -0.63
CA LYS A 195 10.08 13.55 -1.27
C LYS A 195 9.01 12.67 -1.90
N VAL A 196 7.77 12.83 -1.46
CA VAL A 196 6.58 12.18 -2.02
C VAL A 196 5.89 13.11 -3.02
N LYS A 197 5.40 12.57 -4.13
CA LYS A 197 4.56 13.26 -5.11
C LYS A 197 3.44 12.35 -5.56
N LEU A 198 2.22 12.88 -5.63
CA LEU A 198 1.12 12.19 -6.31
C LEU A 198 1.43 12.06 -7.80
N VAL A 199 1.24 10.86 -8.35
CA VAL A 199 1.30 10.60 -9.79
C VAL A 199 -0.10 10.61 -10.36
N ALA A 200 -1.01 9.81 -9.80
CA ALA A 200 -2.40 9.74 -10.20
C ALA A 200 -3.28 9.31 -9.02
N SER A 201 -4.57 9.62 -9.10
CA SER A 201 -5.62 9.19 -8.17
C SER A 201 -6.84 8.72 -8.96
N GLY A 202 -7.92 8.32 -8.27
CA GLY A 202 -9.14 7.89 -8.93
C GLY A 202 -9.17 6.40 -9.20
N PHE A 203 -8.54 5.59 -8.34
CA PHE A 203 -8.50 4.13 -8.47
C PHE A 203 -9.40 3.44 -7.42
N LEU A 204 -9.82 2.22 -7.72
CA LEU A 204 -10.63 1.38 -6.82
C LEU A 204 -9.92 0.06 -6.52
N GLY A 205 -9.55 -0.14 -5.25
CA GLY A 205 -8.77 -1.31 -4.83
C GLY A 205 -7.35 -1.33 -5.42
N THR A 206 -6.58 -0.25 -5.28
CA THR A 206 -5.19 -0.14 -5.78
C THR A 206 -4.26 -1.06 -5.00
N VAL A 207 -4.16 -2.32 -5.41
CA VAL A 207 -3.44 -3.36 -4.66
C VAL A 207 -2.01 -3.59 -5.12
N ASP A 208 -1.67 -3.17 -6.35
CA ASP A 208 -0.36 -3.45 -6.93
C ASP A 208 -0.04 -2.52 -8.11
N LEU A 209 1.25 -2.35 -8.45
CA LEU A 209 1.65 -1.69 -9.69
C LEU A 209 2.90 -2.30 -10.34
N ALA A 210 3.07 -2.07 -11.64
CA ALA A 210 4.32 -2.35 -12.34
C ALA A 210 4.81 -1.10 -13.06
N VAL A 211 6.12 -0.87 -13.02
CA VAL A 211 6.76 0.21 -13.79
C VAL A 211 7.58 -0.38 -14.94
N ALA A 212 7.14 -0.11 -16.16
CA ALA A 212 7.85 -0.56 -17.34
C ALA A 212 9.11 0.28 -17.62
N ARG A 213 10.05 -0.25 -18.40
CA ARG A 213 11.31 0.45 -18.75
C ARG A 213 11.10 1.79 -19.47
N ASN A 214 9.99 1.96 -20.17
CA ASN A 214 9.64 3.22 -20.82
C ASN A 214 8.99 4.25 -19.86
N GLY A 215 8.83 3.89 -18.58
CA GLY A 215 8.21 4.72 -17.53
C GLY A 215 6.69 4.65 -17.49
N ASP A 216 6.04 3.83 -18.32
CA ASP A 216 4.61 3.57 -18.18
C ASP A 216 4.35 2.75 -16.91
N ILE A 217 3.29 3.09 -16.19
CA ILE A 217 2.88 2.42 -14.95
C ILE A 217 1.59 1.66 -15.23
N TYR A 218 1.53 0.41 -14.78
CA TYR A 218 0.36 -0.43 -14.83
C TYR A 218 -0.15 -0.63 -13.41
N VAL A 219 -1.44 -0.47 -13.17
CA VAL A 219 -2.03 -0.45 -11.82
C VAL A 219 -3.10 -1.51 -11.75
N ALA A 220 -3.00 -2.44 -10.79
CA ALA A 220 -4.04 -3.41 -10.51
C ALA A 220 -5.13 -2.79 -9.65
N GLN A 221 -6.36 -2.76 -10.19
CA GLN A 221 -7.54 -2.28 -9.49
C GLN A 221 -8.43 -3.47 -9.12
N LEU A 222 -8.28 -3.97 -7.90
CA LEU A 222 -8.90 -5.20 -7.42
C LEU A 222 -10.42 -5.17 -7.59
N PHE A 223 -11.06 -4.10 -7.11
CA PHE A 223 -12.52 -3.99 -7.09
C PHE A 223 -13.11 -3.41 -8.37
N ALA A 224 -12.34 -2.63 -9.14
CA ALA A 224 -12.77 -2.27 -10.50
C ALA A 224 -12.64 -3.44 -11.48
N GLY A 225 -11.92 -4.51 -11.12
CA GLY A 225 -11.76 -5.69 -11.98
C GLY A 225 -10.99 -5.36 -13.26
N MET A 226 -9.90 -4.61 -13.15
CA MET A 226 -9.14 -4.16 -14.31
C MET A 226 -7.68 -3.83 -14.00
N ILE A 227 -6.88 -3.73 -15.06
CA ILE A 227 -5.59 -3.05 -15.05
C ILE A 227 -5.76 -1.69 -15.73
N SER A 228 -5.24 -0.64 -15.10
CA SER A 228 -5.11 0.68 -15.71
C SER A 228 -3.66 0.98 -16.09
N LYS A 229 -3.48 1.88 -17.05
CA LYS A 229 -2.18 2.37 -17.49
C LYS A 229 -2.07 3.87 -17.28
N ILE A 230 -0.99 4.31 -16.64
CA ILE A 230 -0.55 5.69 -16.60
C ILE A 230 0.63 5.81 -17.56
N LYS A 231 0.50 6.65 -18.59
CA LYS A 231 1.61 6.88 -19.53
C LYS A 231 2.73 7.63 -18.81
N ALA A 232 3.99 7.33 -19.14
CA ALA A 232 5.13 8.08 -18.61
C ALA A 232 4.92 9.61 -18.73
N GLY A 233 5.02 10.32 -17.60
CA GLY A 233 4.82 11.77 -17.52
C GLY A 233 3.36 12.25 -17.49
N SER A 234 2.38 11.34 -17.55
CA SER A 234 0.96 11.62 -17.38
C SER A 234 0.56 11.58 -15.90
N ASP A 235 -0.45 12.36 -15.53
CA ASP A 235 -1.18 12.28 -14.27
C ASP A 235 -2.54 11.57 -14.41
N LYS A 236 -2.88 11.14 -15.63
CA LYS A 236 -4.13 10.43 -15.95
C LYS A 236 -3.88 8.95 -16.21
N ALA A 237 -4.66 8.14 -15.52
CA ALA A 237 -4.83 6.74 -15.83
C ALA A 237 -5.83 6.55 -16.98
N LYS A 238 -5.63 5.49 -17.77
CA LYS A 238 -6.58 4.99 -18.76
C LYS A 238 -6.76 3.50 -18.57
N ASP A 239 -7.91 3.00 -18.96
CA ASP A 239 -8.17 1.57 -18.98
C ASP A 239 -7.14 0.88 -19.90
N PHE A 240 -6.52 -0.18 -19.39
CA PHE A 240 -5.62 -1.00 -20.19
C PHE A 240 -6.33 -2.29 -20.60
N MET A 241 -6.88 -3.03 -19.63
CA MET A 241 -7.65 -4.25 -19.90
C MET A 241 -8.49 -4.69 -18.69
N PRO A 242 -9.60 -5.42 -18.92
CA PRO A 242 -10.32 -6.08 -17.84
C PRO A 242 -9.53 -7.26 -17.27
N ALA A 243 -9.60 -7.44 -15.96
CA ALA A 243 -8.95 -8.53 -15.23
C ALA A 243 -9.82 -8.85 -14.01
N ALA A 244 -10.36 -10.06 -13.87
CA ALA A 244 -11.23 -10.36 -12.73
C ALA A 244 -10.41 -10.45 -11.43
N LEU A 245 -10.74 -9.64 -10.41
CA LEU A 245 -10.08 -9.61 -9.10
C LEU A 245 -8.54 -9.70 -9.22
N PRO A 246 -7.89 -8.71 -9.87
CA PRO A 246 -6.46 -8.75 -10.09
C PRO A 246 -5.74 -8.56 -8.77
N GLY A 247 -4.78 -9.44 -8.46
CA GLY A 247 -4.02 -9.40 -7.21
C GLY A 247 -2.63 -8.80 -7.34
N ALA A 248 -2.03 -8.88 -8.53
CA ALA A 248 -0.69 -8.39 -8.83
C ALA A 248 -0.53 -8.18 -10.34
N VAL A 249 0.29 -7.21 -10.72
CA VAL A 249 0.71 -6.88 -12.08
C VAL A 249 2.22 -6.62 -12.06
N GLU A 250 2.97 -7.39 -12.84
CA GLU A 250 4.44 -7.39 -12.79
C GLU A 250 5.04 -7.23 -14.18
N TRP A 251 6.03 -6.36 -14.33
CA TRP A 251 6.66 -6.10 -15.62
C TRP A 251 8.03 -6.77 -15.73
N THR A 252 8.28 -7.36 -16.89
CA THR A 252 9.60 -7.84 -17.31
C THR A 252 9.90 -7.34 -18.71
N LYS A 253 11.16 -7.47 -19.15
CA LYS A 253 11.54 -7.14 -20.54
C LYS A 253 10.76 -7.92 -21.62
N ASP A 254 10.14 -9.05 -21.26
CA ASP A 254 9.50 -9.97 -22.20
C ASP A 254 7.97 -9.96 -22.11
N ALA A 255 7.41 -9.51 -20.99
CA ALA A 255 5.98 -9.52 -20.74
C ALA A 255 5.54 -8.71 -19.52
N LEU A 256 4.26 -8.33 -19.51
CA LEU A 256 3.48 -8.00 -18.32
C LEU A 256 2.75 -9.25 -17.83
N TYR A 257 2.92 -9.59 -16.56
CA TYR A 257 2.23 -10.70 -15.89
C TYR A 257 1.14 -10.15 -14.99
N ILE A 258 -0.06 -10.74 -15.02
CA ILE A 258 -1.19 -10.30 -14.20
C ILE A 258 -1.77 -11.51 -13.51
N THR A 259 -1.90 -11.47 -12.18
CA THR A 259 -2.69 -12.47 -11.46
C THR A 259 -4.17 -12.07 -11.51
N THR A 260 -5.05 -13.05 -11.65
CA THR A 260 -6.51 -12.86 -11.65
C THR A 260 -7.17 -13.87 -10.72
N ASN A 261 -8.34 -13.54 -10.19
CA ASN A 261 -9.02 -14.31 -9.14
C ASN A 261 -8.11 -14.47 -7.91
N GLY A 262 -7.41 -13.38 -7.55
CA GLY A 262 -6.44 -13.36 -6.45
C GLY A 262 -7.10 -13.50 -5.07
N VAL A 263 -8.35 -13.05 -4.94
CA VAL A 263 -9.16 -13.22 -3.73
C VAL A 263 -10.00 -14.50 -3.84
N PRO A 264 -9.86 -15.47 -2.93
CA PRO A 264 -10.67 -16.68 -2.95
C PRO A 264 -12.14 -16.38 -2.68
N THR A 265 -13.00 -16.55 -3.67
CA THR A 265 -14.47 -16.40 -3.54
C THR A 265 -15.18 -17.72 -3.18
N GLY A 266 -14.41 -18.76 -2.81
CA GLY A 266 -14.93 -20.07 -2.44
C GLY A 266 -13.84 -20.98 -1.85
N LYS A 267 -14.21 -22.22 -1.52
CA LYS A 267 -13.30 -23.19 -0.85
C LYS A 267 -12.06 -23.57 -1.67
N THR A 268 -12.14 -23.47 -3.00
CA THR A 268 -11.04 -23.81 -3.91
C THR A 268 -10.54 -22.53 -4.58
N PRO A 269 -9.27 -22.15 -4.36
CA PRO A 269 -8.66 -21.02 -5.06
C PRO A 269 -8.67 -21.25 -6.58
N LYS A 270 -9.08 -20.23 -7.34
CA LYS A 270 -9.13 -20.26 -8.81
C LYS A 270 -8.16 -19.28 -9.46
N GLY A 271 -7.12 -18.89 -8.72
CA GLY A 271 -6.10 -17.94 -9.16
C GLY A 271 -5.46 -18.38 -10.50
N LYS A 272 -5.22 -17.41 -11.38
CA LYS A 272 -4.54 -17.63 -12.67
C LYS A 272 -3.51 -16.55 -12.90
N VAL A 273 -2.47 -16.87 -13.67
CA VAL A 273 -1.52 -15.89 -14.19
C VAL A 273 -1.76 -15.72 -15.68
N MET A 274 -1.99 -14.49 -16.10
CA MET A 274 -2.05 -14.07 -17.50
C MET A 274 -0.68 -13.49 -17.88
N ARG A 275 -0.28 -13.69 -19.14
CA ARG A 275 0.98 -13.17 -19.69
C ARG A 275 0.69 -12.37 -20.96
N PHE A 276 1.12 -11.12 -20.98
CA PHE A 276 1.00 -10.22 -22.12
C PHE A 276 2.40 -9.92 -22.68
N PRO A 277 2.75 -10.40 -23.88
CA PRO A 277 4.05 -10.14 -24.49
C PRO A 277 4.35 -8.64 -24.58
N TRP A 278 5.61 -8.27 -24.35
CA TRP A 278 6.10 -6.89 -24.36
C TRP A 278 6.91 -6.56 -25.61
#